data_AF-A0A7J9WJY4-F1
#
_entry.id   AF-A0A7J9WJY4-F1
#
_cell.length_a   1.000
_cell.length_b   1.000
_cell.length_c   1.000
_cell.angle_alpha   90.00
_cell.angle_beta   90.00
_cell.angle_gamma   90.00
#
_symmetry.space_group_name_H-M   'P 1'
#
loop_
_entity.id
_entity.type
_entity.pdbx_description
1 polymer ?
#
loop_
_entity_poly.entity_id
_entity_poly.type
_entity_poly.pdbx_seq_one_letter_code
_entity_poly.pdbx_strand_id
1 'polypeptide(L)'
;MAPNEKAFSDITGTPTNYARTTRQDYGTRGRRATFHCTSRFYNVMTAAFRELWEVCPLGRAQVIVCAGAYVNKPGQHGRGQAFDLDALFWAHRSLVALNYPSDSRFYLGVESILRRHCGTVLDYHYNAAHRDHMHIDAGTTVGFTTGSPSRVKYVQATLGAIYGRAVVIDGLYGPQTDGAINAVLAQQGLAGPLTNVTHWRAFLLRTARLGLA
;
A
#
# COMPACT_ATOMS: atom_id res chain seq x y z
N MET A 1 13.45 -21.07 -9.30
CA MET A 1 12.30 -20.92 -8.39
C MET A 1 11.08 -20.62 -9.23
N ALA A 2 10.00 -21.38 -9.05
CA ALA A 2 8.78 -21.22 -9.85
C ALA A 2 8.01 -20.00 -9.33
N PRO A 3 7.33 -19.22 -10.21
CA PRO A 3 6.63 -18.00 -9.81
C PRO A 3 5.45 -18.26 -8.86
N ASN A 4 5.02 -19.50 -8.70
CA ASN A 4 3.88 -19.93 -7.87
C ASN A 4 4.28 -20.96 -6.80
N GLU A 5 5.58 -21.08 -6.50
CA GLU A 5 6.12 -22.11 -5.60
C GLU A 5 5.62 -22.02 -4.15
N LYS A 6 5.16 -20.84 -3.70
CA LYS A 6 4.60 -20.63 -2.36
C LYS A 6 3.08 -20.53 -2.44
N ALA A 7 2.39 -21.56 -1.93
CA ALA A 7 0.98 -21.50 -1.60
C ALA A 7 0.77 -20.90 -0.19
N PHE A 8 -0.27 -20.07 -0.02
CA PHE A 8 -0.64 -19.49 1.28
C PHE A 8 -2.14 -19.21 1.37
N SER A 9 -2.72 -19.37 2.56
CA SER A 9 -4.12 -18.99 2.87
C SER A 9 -4.23 -18.05 4.08
N ASP A 10 -3.08 -17.55 4.53
CA ASP A 10 -2.92 -16.57 5.59
C ASP A 10 -1.59 -15.81 5.38
N ILE A 11 -1.50 -14.62 5.95
CA ILE A 11 -0.26 -13.86 6.11
C ILE A 11 -0.20 -13.43 7.57
N THR A 12 0.88 -13.74 8.27
CA THR A 12 1.09 -13.40 9.70
C THR A 12 -0.07 -13.82 10.61
N GLY A 13 -0.69 -14.97 10.31
CA GLY A 13 -1.84 -15.50 11.06
C GLY A 13 -3.16 -14.79 10.78
N THR A 14 -3.21 -13.91 9.78
CA THR A 14 -4.45 -13.29 9.27
C THR A 14 -4.89 -14.03 8.02
N PRO A 15 -6.11 -14.59 7.95
CA PRO A 15 -6.57 -15.32 6.78
C PRO A 15 -6.65 -14.43 5.54
N THR A 16 -6.32 -15.01 4.38
CA THR A 16 -6.49 -14.36 3.08
C THR A 16 -7.78 -14.84 2.43
N ASN A 17 -8.60 -13.88 2.01
CA ASN A 17 -9.89 -14.12 1.38
C ASN A 17 -9.94 -13.53 -0.04
N TYR A 18 -10.87 -14.06 -0.84
CA TYR A 18 -11.24 -13.55 -2.14
C TYR A 18 -12.69 -13.05 -2.09
N ALA A 19 -12.94 -11.86 -2.65
CA ALA A 19 -14.25 -11.20 -2.61
C ALA A 19 -14.69 -10.69 -3.98
N ARG A 20 -14.28 -11.37 -5.07
CA ARG A 20 -14.63 -10.97 -6.44
C ARG A 20 -15.31 -12.10 -7.22
N THR A 21 -15.93 -13.07 -6.53
CA THR A 21 -16.70 -14.16 -7.15
C THR A 21 -17.91 -13.60 -7.91
N THR A 22 -18.59 -12.63 -7.30
CA THR A 22 -19.63 -11.81 -7.92
C THR A 22 -19.33 -10.33 -7.68
N ARG A 23 -19.97 -9.44 -8.46
CA ARG A 23 -19.82 -7.99 -8.25
C ARG A 23 -20.26 -7.54 -6.85
N GLN A 24 -21.24 -8.22 -6.25
CA GLN A 24 -21.77 -7.88 -4.93
C GLN A 24 -20.83 -8.27 -3.78
N ASP A 25 -19.87 -9.17 -4.03
CA ASP A 25 -18.94 -9.62 -3.00
C ASP A 25 -17.86 -8.55 -2.70
N TYR A 26 -17.58 -7.65 -3.63
CA TYR A 26 -16.51 -6.66 -3.46
C TYR A 26 -16.83 -5.73 -2.28
N GLY A 27 -15.81 -5.48 -1.43
CA GLY A 27 -15.96 -4.69 -0.21
C GLY A 27 -16.55 -5.47 0.97
N THR A 28 -16.82 -6.78 0.83
CA THR A 28 -17.15 -7.68 1.93
C THR A 28 -15.90 -8.41 2.44
N ARG A 29 -16.04 -9.19 3.53
CA ARG A 29 -14.96 -10.06 4.03
C ARG A 29 -14.60 -11.18 3.05
N GLY A 30 -15.42 -11.44 2.02
CA GLY A 30 -15.18 -12.50 1.04
C GLY A 30 -15.17 -13.90 1.66
N ARG A 31 -14.56 -14.85 0.94
CA ARG A 31 -14.40 -16.26 1.34
C ARG A 31 -12.93 -16.63 1.38
N ARG A 32 -12.56 -17.55 2.28
CA ARG A 32 -11.17 -18.02 2.40
C ARG A 32 -10.67 -18.56 1.07
N ALA A 33 -9.45 -18.17 0.69
CA ALA A 33 -8.83 -18.57 -0.56
C ALA A 33 -7.34 -18.86 -0.35
N THR A 34 -6.81 -19.76 -1.18
CA THR A 34 -5.38 -20.04 -1.26
C THR A 34 -4.82 -19.30 -2.47
N PHE A 35 -3.76 -18.53 -2.25
CA PHE A 35 -3.04 -17.79 -3.28
C PHE A 35 -1.64 -18.37 -3.46
N HIS A 36 -1.03 -17.99 -4.58
CA HIS A 36 0.31 -18.43 -4.94
C HIS A 36 1.21 -17.25 -5.25
N CYS A 37 2.50 -17.35 -4.94
CA CYS A 37 3.54 -16.41 -5.34
C CYS A 37 4.93 -17.07 -5.19
N THR A 38 6.00 -16.28 -5.30
CA THR A 38 7.35 -16.72 -4.92
C THR A 38 7.55 -16.67 -3.41
N SER A 39 8.39 -17.56 -2.86
CA SER A 39 8.71 -17.55 -1.42
C SER A 39 9.34 -16.22 -0.99
N ARG A 40 10.18 -15.64 -1.86
CA ARG A 40 10.81 -14.32 -1.64
C ARG A 40 9.76 -13.23 -1.45
N PHE A 41 8.77 -13.16 -2.34
CA PHE A 41 7.75 -12.12 -2.26
C PHE A 41 6.79 -12.34 -1.08
N TYR A 42 6.45 -13.60 -0.77
CA TYR A 42 5.69 -13.91 0.46
C TYR A 42 6.37 -13.38 1.73
N ASN A 43 7.71 -13.46 1.80
CA ASN A 43 8.46 -12.90 2.93
C ASN A 43 8.38 -11.37 3.00
N VAL A 44 8.37 -10.67 1.85
CA VAL A 44 8.16 -9.22 1.78
C VAL A 44 6.77 -8.85 2.30
N MET A 45 5.73 -9.56 1.87
CA MET A 45 4.36 -9.35 2.36
C MET A 45 4.25 -9.64 3.86
N THR A 46 4.88 -10.71 4.33
CA THR A 46 4.90 -11.08 5.75
C THR A 46 5.52 -9.96 6.60
N ALA A 47 6.64 -9.38 6.15
CA ALA A 47 7.28 -8.25 6.83
C ALA A 47 6.39 -7.00 6.81
N ALA A 48 5.77 -6.68 5.67
CA ALA A 48 4.87 -5.53 5.53
C ALA A 48 3.64 -5.63 6.43
N PHE A 49 2.93 -6.75 6.40
CA PHE A 49 1.74 -6.95 7.22
C PHE A 49 2.08 -7.06 8.71
N ARG A 50 3.21 -7.68 9.08
CA ARG A 50 3.67 -7.68 10.48
C ARG A 50 3.85 -6.26 11.00
N GLU A 51 4.58 -5.43 10.27
CA GLU A 51 4.79 -4.04 10.67
C GLU A 51 3.48 -3.24 10.67
N LEU A 52 2.55 -3.53 9.75
CA LEU A 52 1.23 -2.89 9.76
C LEU A 52 0.47 -3.22 11.05
N TRP A 53 0.50 -4.47 11.50
CA TRP A 53 -0.15 -4.88 12.75
C TRP A 53 0.51 -4.27 13.99
N GLU A 54 1.81 -4.03 13.95
CA GLU A 54 2.55 -3.37 15.04
C GLU A 54 2.27 -1.86 15.10
N VAL A 55 2.08 -1.21 13.95
CA VAL A 55 1.87 0.25 13.87
C VAL A 55 0.41 0.65 13.97
N CYS A 56 -0.51 -0.18 13.48
CA CYS A 56 -1.94 0.12 13.50
C CYS A 56 -2.50 -0.02 14.93
N PRO A 57 -3.16 1.00 15.50
CA PRO A 57 -3.72 0.94 16.85
C PRO A 57 -4.84 -0.10 16.98
N LEU A 58 -5.44 -0.53 15.87
CA LEU A 58 -6.42 -1.62 15.83
C LEU A 58 -5.78 -3.01 15.93
N GLY A 59 -4.44 -3.08 15.94
CA GLY A 59 -3.66 -4.31 15.93
C GLY A 59 -3.83 -5.10 14.64
N ARG A 60 -3.82 -6.43 14.76
CA ARG A 60 -3.93 -7.35 13.63
C ARG A 60 -5.34 -7.37 13.05
N ALA A 61 -5.48 -7.21 11.73
CA ALA A 61 -6.76 -7.41 11.07
C ALA A 61 -7.23 -8.87 11.21
N GLN A 62 -8.54 -9.07 11.10
CA GLN A 62 -9.14 -10.40 11.12
C GLN A 62 -9.20 -11.02 9.72
N VAL A 63 -9.16 -10.23 8.65
CA VAL A 63 -9.16 -10.70 7.25
C VAL A 63 -8.34 -9.76 6.36
N ILE A 64 -7.55 -10.34 5.46
CA ILE A 64 -6.97 -9.66 4.29
C ILE A 64 -7.74 -10.12 3.05
N VAL A 65 -8.29 -9.20 2.26
CA VAL A 65 -8.93 -9.54 0.98
C VAL A 65 -8.00 -9.22 -0.17
N CYS A 66 -7.76 -10.24 -1.01
CA CYS A 66 -6.80 -10.21 -2.10
C CYS A 66 -7.49 -10.53 -3.42
N ALA A 67 -7.19 -9.77 -4.49
CA ALA A 67 -7.68 -10.06 -5.83
C ALA A 67 -6.76 -11.02 -6.62
N GLY A 68 -5.56 -11.28 -6.11
CA GLY A 68 -4.59 -12.22 -6.68
C GLY A 68 -3.15 -11.88 -6.28
N ALA A 69 -2.30 -12.92 -6.26
CA ALA A 69 -0.84 -12.79 -6.05
C ALA A 69 0.01 -13.49 -7.13
N TYR A 70 -0.64 -14.32 -7.96
CA TYR A 70 -0.09 -14.93 -9.15
C TYR A 70 -1.20 -15.11 -10.18
N VAL A 71 -0.93 -14.69 -11.41
CA VAL A 71 -1.77 -14.95 -12.58
C VAL A 71 -0.81 -15.21 -13.73
N ASN A 72 -1.02 -16.27 -14.51
CA ASN A 72 -0.15 -16.62 -15.63
C ASN A 72 -0.29 -15.63 -16.80
N LYS A 73 0.33 -14.44 -16.65
CA LYS A 73 0.32 -13.32 -17.60
C LYS A 73 1.64 -12.55 -17.53
N PRO A 74 2.01 -11.75 -18.53
CA PRO A 74 3.17 -10.87 -18.43
C PRO A 74 3.12 -9.92 -17.20
N GLY A 75 4.29 -9.52 -16.71
CA GLY A 75 4.42 -8.59 -15.57
C GLY A 75 4.63 -9.27 -14.22
N GLN A 76 4.52 -8.49 -13.13
CA GLN A 76 4.90 -8.95 -11.79
C GLN A 76 3.98 -10.04 -11.22
N HIS A 77 2.71 -10.05 -11.61
CA HIS A 77 1.77 -11.13 -11.28
C HIS A 77 2.21 -12.48 -11.87
N GLY A 78 2.61 -12.57 -13.15
CA GLY A 78 3.13 -13.82 -13.71
C GLY A 78 4.51 -14.22 -13.20
N ARG A 79 5.23 -13.29 -12.59
CA ARG A 79 6.48 -13.56 -11.87
C ARG A 79 6.24 -13.96 -10.41
N GLY A 80 5.01 -13.91 -9.92
CA GLY A 80 4.68 -14.16 -8.52
C GLY A 80 5.34 -13.18 -7.55
N GLN A 81 5.47 -11.92 -7.99
CA GLN A 81 6.10 -10.83 -7.24
C GLN A 81 5.14 -9.66 -7.01
N ALA A 82 3.84 -9.88 -7.19
CA ALA A 82 2.80 -8.88 -6.98
C ALA A 82 1.66 -9.41 -6.11
N PHE A 83 0.91 -8.51 -5.51
CA PHE A 83 -0.28 -8.77 -4.73
C PHE A 83 -1.26 -7.60 -4.90
N ASP A 84 -2.53 -7.90 -5.11
CA ASP A 84 -3.57 -6.89 -5.20
C ASP A 84 -4.40 -6.90 -3.91
N LEU A 85 -4.27 -5.85 -3.10
CA LEU A 85 -4.98 -5.69 -1.83
C LEU A 85 -6.30 -4.94 -2.04
N ASP A 86 -7.44 -5.64 -1.89
CA ASP A 86 -8.77 -5.05 -2.02
C ASP A 86 -9.23 -4.40 -0.71
N ALA A 87 -9.05 -5.10 0.41
CA ALA A 87 -9.61 -4.71 1.69
C ALA A 87 -8.91 -5.36 2.89
N LEU A 88 -9.05 -4.72 4.05
CA LEU A 88 -8.66 -5.24 5.37
C LEU A 88 -9.83 -5.08 6.33
N PHE A 89 -10.11 -6.10 7.14
CA PHE A 89 -11.22 -6.06 8.11
C PHE A 89 -10.73 -6.32 9.54
N TRP A 90 -10.99 -5.37 10.42
CA TRP A 90 -10.93 -5.54 11.87
C TRP A 90 -12.35 -5.76 12.42
N ALA A 91 -12.48 -5.89 13.74
CA ALA A 91 -13.78 -6.10 14.39
C ALA A 91 -14.77 -4.93 14.15
N HIS A 92 -14.28 -3.69 14.18
CA HIS A 92 -15.12 -2.47 14.14
C HIS A 92 -14.66 -1.45 13.10
N ARG A 93 -13.77 -1.85 12.18
CA ARG A 93 -13.23 -0.99 11.11
C ARG A 93 -12.92 -1.85 9.89
N SER A 94 -13.07 -1.29 8.71
CA SER A 94 -12.56 -1.86 7.48
C SER A 94 -11.83 -0.82 6.67
N LEU A 95 -10.81 -1.24 5.95
CA LEU A 95 -10.33 -0.55 4.76
C LEU A 95 -10.89 -1.29 3.55
N VAL A 96 -11.51 -0.56 2.62
CA VAL A 96 -11.88 -1.05 1.29
C VAL A 96 -11.32 -0.06 0.28
N ALA A 97 -10.50 -0.51 -0.66
CA ALA A 97 -9.71 0.39 -1.51
C ALA A 97 -10.58 1.40 -2.29
N LEU A 98 -11.75 0.97 -2.78
CA LEU A 98 -12.70 1.84 -3.48
C LEU A 98 -13.21 3.01 -2.63
N ASN A 99 -13.18 2.89 -1.30
CA ASN A 99 -13.65 3.91 -0.36
C ASN A 99 -12.61 5.00 -0.10
N TYR A 100 -11.48 5.01 -0.82
CA TYR A 100 -10.44 6.06 -0.72
C TYR A 100 -11.01 7.49 -0.63
N PRO A 101 -12.00 7.93 -1.45
CA PRO A 101 -12.48 9.31 -1.37
C PRO A 101 -13.04 9.70 0.00
N SER A 102 -13.65 8.75 0.73
CA SER A 102 -14.19 8.94 2.08
C SER A 102 -13.26 8.48 3.19
N ASP A 103 -12.19 7.72 2.87
CA ASP A 103 -11.30 7.10 3.86
C ASP A 103 -9.81 7.31 3.56
N SER A 104 -9.48 8.41 2.88
CA SER A 104 -8.14 8.66 2.33
C SER A 104 -7.06 8.64 3.39
N ARG A 105 -7.34 9.15 4.59
CA ARG A 105 -6.38 9.21 5.70
C ARG A 105 -5.94 7.81 6.16
N PHE A 106 -6.90 6.93 6.45
CA PHE A 106 -6.61 5.56 6.88
C PHE A 106 -6.01 4.73 5.75
N TYR A 107 -6.53 4.91 4.52
CA TYR A 107 -5.98 4.30 3.32
C TYR A 107 -4.49 4.61 3.14
N LEU A 108 -4.13 5.90 3.16
CA LEU A 108 -2.75 6.34 2.98
C LEU A 108 -1.86 5.90 4.15
N GLY A 109 -2.44 5.75 5.36
CA GLY A 109 -1.74 5.17 6.51
C GLY A 109 -1.34 3.70 6.28
N VAL A 110 -2.25 2.88 5.74
CA VAL A 110 -1.95 1.50 5.35
C VAL A 110 -0.94 1.46 4.20
N GLU A 111 -1.17 2.25 3.15
CA GLU A 111 -0.28 2.34 1.99
C GLU A 111 1.15 2.76 2.38
N SER A 112 1.27 3.64 3.37
CA SER A 112 2.56 4.08 3.92
C SER A 112 3.41 2.89 4.37
N ILE A 113 2.81 1.92 5.08
CA ILE A 113 3.51 0.71 5.51
C ILE A 113 3.86 -0.16 4.32
N LEU A 114 2.94 -0.36 3.36
CA LEU A 114 3.22 -1.14 2.16
C LEU A 114 4.42 -0.59 1.38
N ARG A 115 4.52 0.73 1.21
CA ARG A 115 5.64 1.41 0.54
C ARG A 115 6.96 1.34 1.28
N ARG A 116 6.98 0.94 2.56
CA ARG A 116 8.24 0.67 3.31
C ARG A 116 8.86 -0.66 2.91
N HIS A 117 8.10 -1.56 2.31
CA HIS A 117 8.54 -2.92 1.97
C HIS A 117 8.49 -3.20 0.47
N CYS A 118 7.57 -2.57 -0.25
CA CYS A 118 7.37 -2.73 -1.68
C CYS A 118 7.88 -1.49 -2.43
N GLY A 119 8.69 -1.68 -3.47
CA GLY A 119 9.20 -0.56 -4.28
C GLY A 119 8.14 0.05 -5.19
N THR A 120 7.16 -0.75 -5.59
CA THR A 120 6.02 -0.31 -6.39
C THR A 120 4.74 -0.50 -5.59
N VAL A 121 3.97 0.57 -5.50
CA VAL A 121 2.58 0.52 -5.03
C VAL A 121 1.75 1.36 -5.99
N LEU A 122 0.72 0.79 -6.60
CA LEU A 122 -0.21 1.51 -7.49
C LEU A 122 -1.54 1.63 -6.76
N ASP A 123 -1.95 2.87 -6.51
CA ASP A 123 -3.07 3.23 -5.64
C ASP A 123 -4.24 3.83 -6.44
N TYR A 124 -5.25 4.30 -5.71
CA TYR A 124 -6.43 4.98 -6.25
C TYR A 124 -6.13 6.11 -7.25
N HIS A 125 -5.05 6.86 -7.04
CA HIS A 125 -4.68 7.98 -7.90
C HIS A 125 -3.85 7.56 -9.11
N TYR A 126 -3.29 6.35 -9.12
CA TYR A 126 -2.43 5.91 -10.22
C TYR A 126 -3.17 5.92 -11.56
N ASN A 127 -4.26 5.16 -11.68
CA ASN A 127 -5.21 5.19 -12.80
C ASN A 127 -6.54 4.48 -12.45
N ALA A 128 -7.51 4.50 -13.36
CA ALA A 128 -8.83 3.92 -13.14
C ALA A 128 -8.82 2.42 -12.81
N ALA A 129 -7.86 1.65 -13.32
CA ALA A 129 -7.77 0.21 -13.09
C ALA A 129 -7.29 -0.15 -11.67
N HIS A 130 -6.76 0.81 -10.91
CA HIS A 130 -6.25 0.61 -9.54
C HIS A 130 -7.10 1.33 -8.49
N ARG A 131 -8.29 1.81 -8.86
CA ARG A 131 -9.20 2.46 -7.89
C ARG A 131 -9.79 1.47 -6.89
N ASP A 132 -9.87 0.20 -7.26
CA ASP A 132 -10.51 -0.85 -6.47
C ASP A 132 -9.52 -1.75 -5.72
N HIS A 133 -8.21 -1.49 -5.80
CA HIS A 133 -7.20 -2.22 -5.05
C HIS A 133 -5.88 -1.44 -4.97
N MET A 134 -5.06 -1.75 -3.97
CA MET A 134 -3.65 -1.39 -3.98
C MET A 134 -2.86 -2.53 -4.62
N HIS A 135 -2.28 -2.30 -5.80
CA HIS A 135 -1.28 -3.21 -6.35
C HIS A 135 0.05 -2.99 -5.64
N ILE A 136 0.66 -4.04 -5.12
CA ILE A 136 1.99 -3.98 -4.50
C ILE A 136 2.92 -4.99 -5.17
N ASP A 137 4.15 -4.57 -5.49
CA ASP A 137 5.16 -5.47 -6.04
C ASP A 137 6.59 -5.15 -5.55
N ALA A 138 7.46 -6.16 -5.66
CA ALA A 138 8.88 -6.06 -5.32
C ALA A 138 9.78 -5.90 -6.57
N GLY A 139 9.22 -5.49 -7.71
CA GLY A 139 9.92 -5.35 -8.98
C GLY A 139 10.86 -4.15 -9.05
N THR A 140 10.66 -3.16 -8.18
CA THR A 140 11.55 -2.01 -8.02
C THR A 140 12.07 -1.92 -6.58
N THR A 141 13.16 -1.17 -6.37
CA THR A 141 13.71 -0.93 -5.03
C THR A 141 12.85 0.06 -4.25
N VAL A 142 12.74 -0.17 -2.93
CA VAL A 142 12.10 0.78 -2.00
C VAL A 142 12.88 2.11 -1.98
N GLY A 143 12.17 3.21 -2.15
CA GLY A 143 12.72 4.56 -2.13
C GLY A 143 11.79 5.56 -2.81
N PHE A 144 12.03 6.85 -2.62
CA PHE A 144 11.34 7.89 -3.37
C PHE A 144 12.17 8.32 -4.58
N THR A 145 11.51 8.51 -5.73
CA THR A 145 12.13 9.16 -6.90
C THR A 145 11.11 10.11 -7.51
N THR A 146 11.56 11.29 -7.89
CA THR A 146 10.74 12.36 -8.47
C THR A 146 10.21 12.00 -9.86
N GLY A 147 10.85 11.03 -10.54
CA GLY A 147 10.44 10.54 -11.85
C GLY A 147 9.40 9.41 -11.82
N SER A 148 8.86 9.03 -10.65
CA SER A 148 7.86 7.97 -10.53
C SER A 148 6.47 8.54 -10.23
N PRO A 149 5.54 8.54 -11.19
CA PRO A 149 4.19 9.08 -10.98
C PRO A 149 3.45 8.42 -9.80
N SER A 150 3.60 7.10 -9.60
CA SER A 150 2.98 6.42 -8.45
C SER A 150 3.50 6.95 -7.11
N ARG A 151 4.82 7.20 -7.00
CA ARG A 151 5.42 7.69 -5.75
C ARG A 151 5.10 9.15 -5.53
N VAL A 152 5.12 9.97 -6.59
CA VAL A 152 4.78 11.39 -6.53
C VAL A 152 3.31 11.60 -6.17
N LYS A 153 2.38 10.90 -6.81
CA LYS A 153 0.93 11.00 -6.50
C LYS A 153 0.63 10.62 -5.07
N TYR A 154 1.26 9.56 -4.55
CA TYR A 154 1.14 9.21 -3.14
C TYR A 154 1.60 10.34 -2.22
N VAL A 155 2.78 10.92 -2.46
CA VAL A 155 3.26 12.03 -1.64
C VAL A 155 2.28 13.21 -1.73
N GLN A 156 1.87 13.61 -2.93
CA GLN A 156 0.87 14.67 -3.14
C GLN A 156 -0.44 14.41 -2.38
N ALA A 157 -0.94 13.17 -2.39
CA ALA A 157 -2.13 12.76 -1.65
C ALA A 157 -1.94 12.86 -0.13
N THR A 158 -0.80 12.38 0.41
CA THR A 158 -0.50 12.46 1.84
C THR A 158 -0.33 13.89 2.33
N LEU A 159 0.27 14.77 1.53
CA LEU A 159 0.42 16.18 1.86
C LEU A 159 -0.94 16.81 2.17
N GLY A 160 -1.96 16.56 1.34
CA GLY A 160 -3.32 17.04 1.58
C GLY A 160 -4.03 16.30 2.72
N ALA A 161 -4.19 14.98 2.59
CA ALA A 161 -5.07 14.20 3.47
C ALA A 161 -4.52 13.99 4.89
N ILE A 162 -3.19 14.01 5.06
CA ILE A 162 -2.54 13.74 6.34
C ILE A 162 -1.99 15.02 6.97
N TYR A 163 -1.34 15.86 6.15
CA TYR A 163 -0.57 17.00 6.63
C TYR A 163 -1.24 18.38 6.41
N GLY A 164 -2.42 18.43 5.78
CA GLY A 164 -3.15 19.68 5.58
C GLY A 164 -2.48 20.66 4.61
N ARG A 165 -1.58 20.18 3.74
CA ARG A 165 -0.84 20.95 2.73
C ARG A 165 -1.19 20.48 1.33
N ALA A 166 -2.44 20.67 0.94
CA ALA A 166 -2.93 20.20 -0.35
C ALA A 166 -2.11 20.80 -1.52
N VAL A 167 -1.75 19.94 -2.45
CA VAL A 167 -1.16 20.27 -3.74
C VAL A 167 -1.94 19.53 -4.83
N VAL A 168 -1.74 19.90 -6.09
CA VAL A 168 -2.35 19.16 -7.20
C VAL A 168 -1.80 17.72 -7.21
N ILE A 169 -2.67 16.72 -7.35
CA ILE A 169 -2.29 15.30 -7.46
C ILE A 169 -2.23 14.92 -8.93
N ASP A 170 -1.11 15.23 -9.59
CA ASP A 170 -0.88 14.99 -11.02
C ASP A 170 0.25 13.97 -11.29
N GLY A 171 1.04 13.63 -10.28
CA GLY A 171 2.23 12.79 -10.43
C GLY A 171 3.45 13.51 -11.00
N LEU A 172 3.42 14.83 -11.09
CA LEU A 172 4.53 15.68 -11.52
C LEU A 172 5.24 16.28 -10.29
N TYR A 173 6.55 16.04 -10.20
CA TYR A 173 7.36 16.65 -9.15
C TYR A 173 7.76 18.08 -9.55
N GLY A 174 6.92 19.04 -9.21
CA GLY A 174 7.17 20.47 -9.42
C GLY A 174 7.46 21.25 -8.13
N PRO A 175 7.71 22.58 -8.24
CA PRO A 175 8.03 23.44 -7.10
C PRO A 175 6.96 23.42 -5.98
N GLN A 176 5.69 23.26 -6.34
CA GLN A 176 4.60 23.16 -5.35
C GLN A 176 4.74 21.90 -4.48
N THR A 177 4.97 20.75 -5.11
CA THR A 177 5.18 19.46 -4.43
C THR A 177 6.45 19.53 -3.57
N ASP A 178 7.55 20.05 -4.13
CA ASP A 178 8.83 20.18 -3.42
C ASP A 178 8.73 21.08 -2.17
N GLY A 179 8.15 22.29 -2.33
CA GLY A 179 7.96 23.21 -1.21
C GLY A 179 7.07 22.63 -0.11
N ALA A 180 5.99 21.93 -0.47
CA ALA A 180 5.11 21.28 0.49
C ALA A 180 5.80 20.13 1.23
N ILE A 181 6.59 19.30 0.53
CA ILE A 181 7.41 18.25 1.15
C ILE A 181 8.38 18.86 2.17
N ASN A 182 9.15 19.87 1.76
CA ASN A 182 10.15 20.49 2.62
C ASN A 182 9.50 21.10 3.88
N ALA A 183 8.34 21.74 3.74
CA ALA A 183 7.59 22.27 4.87
C ALA A 183 7.07 21.16 5.82
N VAL A 184 6.57 20.04 5.28
CA VAL A 184 6.15 18.89 6.11
C VAL A 184 7.34 18.26 6.83
N LEU A 185 8.44 18.02 6.12
CA LEU A 185 9.63 17.41 6.71
C LEU A 185 10.16 18.25 7.87
N ALA A 186 10.29 19.56 7.68
CA ALA A 186 10.65 20.49 8.75
C ALA A 186 9.67 20.44 9.93
N GLN A 187 8.36 20.49 9.67
CA GLN A 187 7.32 20.43 10.71
C GLN A 187 7.35 19.10 11.49
N GLN A 188 7.73 18.00 10.86
CA GLN A 188 7.83 16.69 11.50
C GLN A 188 9.22 16.41 12.10
N GLY A 189 10.16 17.36 12.06
CA GLY A 189 11.53 17.17 12.54
C GLY A 189 12.32 16.14 11.73
N LEU A 190 11.94 15.89 10.47
CA LEU A 190 12.63 15.00 9.55
C LEU A 190 13.59 15.82 8.71
N ALA A 191 14.89 15.55 8.84
CA ALA A 191 15.92 16.26 8.08
C ALA A 191 16.27 15.52 6.78
N GLY A 192 16.62 16.28 5.74
CA GLY A 192 17.18 15.80 4.48
C GLY A 192 16.16 15.33 3.44
N PRO A 193 16.63 15.01 2.21
CA PRO A 193 15.76 14.80 1.06
C PRO A 193 15.06 13.44 1.12
N LEU A 194 13.79 13.36 0.64
CA LEU A 194 13.05 12.10 0.54
C LEU A 194 13.71 11.08 -0.40
N THR A 195 14.53 11.52 -1.36
CA THR A 195 15.28 10.62 -2.25
C THR A 195 16.29 9.75 -1.50
N ASN A 196 16.66 10.11 -0.27
CA ASN A 196 17.38 9.22 0.64
C ASN A 196 16.41 8.17 1.22
N VAL A 197 16.72 6.88 1.04
CA VAL A 197 15.85 5.78 1.47
C VAL A 197 15.57 5.76 2.98
N THR A 198 16.51 6.22 3.81
CA THR A 198 16.31 6.33 5.26
C THR A 198 15.28 7.40 5.59
N HIS A 199 15.39 8.58 4.97
CA HIS A 199 14.40 9.66 5.15
C HIS A 199 13.04 9.27 4.57
N TRP A 200 13.00 8.58 3.43
CA TRP A 200 11.78 8.01 2.88
C TRP A 200 11.08 7.07 3.86
N ARG A 201 11.81 6.10 4.42
CA ARG A 201 11.26 5.17 5.41
C ARG A 201 10.78 5.88 6.68
N ALA A 202 11.49 6.90 7.14
CA ALA A 202 11.07 7.70 8.29
C ALA A 202 9.79 8.50 8.00
N PHE A 203 9.71 9.14 6.84
CA PHE A 203 8.51 9.83 6.35
C PHE A 203 7.32 8.88 6.28
N LEU A 204 7.49 7.70 5.68
CA LEU A 204 6.43 6.69 5.58
C LEU A 204 5.97 6.22 6.96
N LEU A 205 6.87 5.92 7.90
CA LEU A 205 6.48 5.51 9.25
C LEU A 205 5.73 6.63 9.98
N ARG A 206 6.17 7.88 9.84
CA ARG A 206 5.48 9.02 10.42
C ARG A 206 4.08 9.20 9.81
N THR A 207 3.98 9.08 8.50
CA THR A 207 2.72 9.15 7.75
C THR A 207 1.76 8.04 8.18
N ALA A 208 2.25 6.79 8.30
CA ALA A 208 1.48 5.65 8.77
C ALA A 208 0.88 5.89 10.16
N ARG A 209 1.71 6.32 11.12
CA ARG A 209 1.26 6.59 12.50
C ARG A 209 0.19 7.68 12.56
N LEU A 210 0.31 8.72 11.74
CA LEU A 210 -0.68 9.80 11.68
C LEU A 210 -1.97 9.37 10.96
N GLY A 211 -1.84 8.57 9.90
CA GLY A 211 -2.97 8.13 9.07
C GLY A 211 -3.80 7.02 9.72
N LEU A 212 -3.18 6.16 10.52
CA LEU A 212 -3.82 5.03 11.20
C LEU A 212 -4.40 5.37 12.59
N ALA A 213 -4.06 6.55 13.13
CA ALA A 213 -4.54 7.05 14.41
C ALA A 213 -5.99 7.54 14.35
#